data_AF-A0A2M8Q7J7-F1
#
_entry.id   AF-A0A2M8Q7J7-F1
#
_cell.length_a   1.000
_cell.length_b   1.000
_cell.length_c   1.000
_cell.angle_alpha   90.00
_cell.angle_beta   90.00
_cell.angle_gamma   90.00
#
_symmetry.space_group_name_H-M   'P 1'
#
loop_
_entity.id
_entity.type
_entity.pdbx_description
1 polymer ?
#
loop_
_entity_poly.entity_id
_entity_poly.type
_entity_poly.pdbx_seq_one_letter_code
_entity_poly.pdbx_strand_id
1 'polypeptide(L)'
;ALSQRTDNPKAACRPFDRDRDGFVMSEGSAILVMETLEHALARGARIYAEVIGYGNTNDAYHMAAPHETGRGAADAMRMALRKAAAYGETPADVDYINAHGTATRLNDVGETLAIKQVFGEGAYNLRISSTKSMTGHLLGAAGALEAIICVKTIE
;
A
#
# COMPACT_ATOMS: atom_id res chain seq x y z
N ALA A 1 -18.40 -1.99 5.33
CA ALA A 1 -17.27 -1.13 5.71
C ALA A 1 -17.24 0.18 4.92
N LEU A 2 -18.39 0.62 4.37
CA LEU A 2 -18.52 1.91 3.68
C LEU A 2 -18.71 3.01 4.72
N SER A 3 -18.17 4.20 4.45
CA SER A 3 -18.42 5.38 5.28
C SER A 3 -19.91 5.72 5.29
N GLN A 4 -20.42 6.13 6.45
CA GLN A 4 -21.79 6.61 6.62
C GLN A 4 -21.86 8.14 6.61
N ARG A 5 -20.70 8.81 6.54
CA ARG A 5 -20.58 10.28 6.57
C ARG A 5 -21.00 10.90 5.24
N THR A 6 -22.29 11.19 5.14
CA THR A 6 -22.94 11.78 3.95
C THR A 6 -23.05 13.30 4.03
N ASP A 7 -23.02 13.86 5.24
CA ASP A 7 -23.10 15.29 5.56
C ASP A 7 -21.78 16.05 5.29
N ASN A 8 -20.64 15.36 5.37
CA ASN A 8 -19.32 15.90 5.04
C ASN A 8 -18.53 14.93 4.14
N PRO A 9 -18.83 14.89 2.82
CA PRO A 9 -18.21 13.95 1.88
C PRO A 9 -16.69 14.06 1.77
N LYS A 10 -16.15 15.28 1.89
CA LYS A 10 -14.69 15.53 1.84
C LYS A 10 -13.93 14.83 2.97
N ALA A 11 -14.64 14.45 4.02
CA ALA A 11 -14.06 13.80 5.17
C ALA A 11 -14.62 12.38 5.35
N ALA A 12 -15.21 11.77 4.31
CA ALA A 12 -15.79 10.43 4.41
C ALA A 12 -14.70 9.34 4.39
N CYS A 13 -13.76 9.38 3.45
CA CYS A 13 -12.63 8.44 3.42
C CYS A 13 -11.41 9.04 4.12
N ARG A 14 -11.13 8.60 5.35
CA ARG A 14 -10.06 9.15 6.21
C ARG A 14 -9.19 8.06 6.84
N PRO A 15 -8.29 7.45 6.06
CA PRO A 15 -7.44 6.36 6.54
C PRO A 15 -6.66 6.77 7.80
N PHE A 16 -6.58 5.87 8.77
CA PHE A 16 -5.89 6.04 10.06
C PHE A 16 -6.44 7.12 11.00
N ASP A 17 -7.43 7.92 10.58
CA ASP A 17 -8.08 8.91 11.45
C ASP A 17 -8.79 8.23 12.63
N ARG A 18 -8.82 8.92 13.78
CA ARG A 18 -9.47 8.43 15.00
C ARG A 18 -10.96 8.16 14.77
N ASP A 19 -11.61 9.02 13.99
CA ASP A 19 -13.06 9.08 13.81
C ASP A 19 -13.47 8.52 12.42
N ARG A 20 -12.64 7.64 11.85
CA ARG A 20 -12.91 6.91 10.60
C ARG A 20 -14.03 5.87 10.77
N ASP A 21 -14.87 5.74 9.76
CA ASP A 21 -16.03 4.84 9.77
C ASP A 21 -16.13 3.92 8.53
N GLY A 22 -15.30 4.15 7.51
CA GLY A 22 -15.20 3.30 6.34
C GLY A 22 -14.61 4.00 5.12
N PHE A 23 -14.51 3.27 4.01
CA PHE A 23 -14.07 3.85 2.74
C PHE A 23 -15.26 4.41 1.94
N VAL A 24 -14.93 5.23 0.95
CA VAL A 24 -15.85 5.62 -0.14
C VAL A 24 -15.53 4.77 -1.35
N MET A 25 -16.52 4.08 -1.93
CA MET A 25 -16.33 3.32 -3.17
C MET A 25 -16.09 4.28 -4.34
N SER A 26 -15.18 3.91 -5.24
CA SER A 26 -14.83 4.74 -6.38
C SER A 26 -14.57 3.89 -7.62
N GLU A 27 -14.59 4.53 -8.78
CA GLU A 27 -14.34 3.92 -10.07
C GLU A 27 -13.08 4.54 -10.71
N GLY A 28 -12.42 3.79 -11.58
CA GLY A 28 -11.26 4.30 -12.31
C GLY A 28 -10.42 3.17 -12.88
N SER A 29 -9.44 3.55 -13.68
CA SER A 29 -8.49 2.63 -14.31
C SER A 29 -7.07 3.15 -14.21
N ALA A 30 -6.13 2.26 -13.98
CA ALA A 30 -4.71 2.54 -13.97
C ALA A 30 -3.98 1.39 -14.68
N ILE A 31 -3.01 1.72 -15.53
CA ILE A 31 -2.26 0.75 -16.32
C ILE A 31 -0.77 1.04 -16.14
N LEU A 32 -0.02 -0.02 -15.83
CA LEU A 32 1.44 -0.02 -15.81
C LEU A 32 1.92 -0.96 -16.92
N VAL A 33 2.94 -0.54 -17.65
CA VAL A 33 3.64 -1.40 -18.61
C VAL A 33 4.97 -1.77 -17.99
N MET A 34 5.19 -3.06 -17.78
CA MET A 34 6.41 -3.60 -17.21
C MET A 34 7.15 -4.43 -18.26
N GLU A 35 8.46 -4.33 -18.23
CA GLU A 35 9.38 -5.12 -19.04
C GLU A 35 10.64 -5.39 -18.21
N THR A 36 11.53 -6.26 -18.69
CA THR A 36 12.81 -6.46 -18.00
C THR A 36 13.69 -5.22 -18.17
N LEU A 37 14.52 -4.94 -17.16
CA LEU A 37 15.41 -3.78 -17.17
C LEU A 37 16.35 -3.80 -18.39
N GLU A 38 16.88 -4.97 -18.74
CA GLU A 38 17.76 -5.14 -19.89
C GLU A 38 17.05 -4.79 -21.20
N HIS A 39 15.78 -5.19 -21.35
CA HIS A 39 15.00 -4.88 -22.53
C HIS A 39 14.67 -3.38 -22.63
N ALA A 40 14.27 -2.75 -21.51
CA ALA A 40 14.04 -1.31 -21.43
C ALA A 40 15.29 -0.51 -21.82
N LEU A 41 16.45 -0.88 -21.28
CA LEU A 41 17.73 -0.23 -21.56
C LEU A 41 18.14 -0.42 -23.04
N ALA A 42 18.03 -1.63 -23.58
CA ALA A 42 18.42 -1.93 -24.96
C ALA A 42 17.64 -1.11 -26.00
N ARG A 43 16.36 -0.82 -25.73
CA ARG A 43 15.54 0.01 -26.63
C ARG A 43 15.53 1.50 -26.27
N GLY A 44 16.30 1.94 -25.26
CA GLY A 44 16.36 3.33 -24.81
C GLY A 44 15.04 3.84 -24.21
N ALA A 45 14.30 2.98 -23.52
CA ALA A 45 13.04 3.34 -22.88
C ALA A 45 13.23 4.35 -21.74
N ARG A 46 12.25 5.23 -21.54
CA ARG A 46 12.14 5.96 -20.27
C ARG A 46 11.71 5.00 -19.19
N ILE A 47 12.57 4.80 -18.19
CA ILE A 47 12.28 4.02 -16.99
C ILE A 47 11.76 4.99 -15.93
N TYR A 48 10.59 4.69 -15.36
CA TYR A 48 9.98 5.51 -14.31
C TYR A 48 10.35 5.01 -12.91
N ALA A 49 10.44 3.70 -12.74
CA ALA A 49 10.83 3.04 -11.49
C ALA A 49 11.20 1.57 -11.77
N GLU A 50 11.84 0.94 -10.80
CA GLU A 50 12.16 -0.49 -10.82
C GLU A 50 11.36 -1.22 -9.73
N VAL A 51 10.78 -2.38 -10.07
CA VAL A 51 10.10 -3.25 -9.10
C VAL A 51 11.08 -4.33 -8.65
N ILE A 52 11.77 -4.08 -7.54
CA ILE A 52 12.85 -4.95 -7.04
C ILE A 52 12.38 -6.07 -6.09
N GLY A 53 11.10 -6.06 -5.70
CA GLY A 53 10.57 -7.05 -4.77
C GLY A 53 9.05 -7.02 -4.66
N TYR A 54 8.45 -8.18 -4.39
CA TYR A 54 7.03 -8.32 -4.08
C TYR A 54 6.79 -9.49 -3.12
N GLY A 55 5.74 -9.39 -2.32
CA GLY A 55 5.25 -10.47 -1.46
C GLY A 55 3.75 -10.62 -1.60
N ASN A 56 3.27 -11.85 -1.50
CA ASN A 56 1.85 -12.17 -1.50
C ASN A 56 1.60 -13.31 -0.52
N THR A 57 0.56 -13.17 0.28
CA THR A 57 0.17 -14.08 1.35
C THR A 57 -1.35 -14.24 1.35
N ASN A 58 -1.86 -15.22 2.10
CA ASN A 58 -3.28 -15.37 2.40
C ASN A 58 -3.42 -15.54 3.91
N ASP A 59 -4.25 -14.70 4.53
CA ASP A 59 -4.48 -14.74 5.98
C ASP A 59 -5.13 -16.06 6.42
N ALA A 60 -5.93 -16.71 5.57
CA ALA A 60 -6.67 -17.94 5.86
C ALA A 60 -7.44 -17.91 7.22
N TYR A 61 -7.86 -16.71 7.65
CA TYR A 61 -8.37 -16.44 8.99
C TYR A 61 -9.87 -16.12 9.00
N HIS A 62 -10.30 -15.20 8.14
CA HIS A 62 -11.69 -14.81 7.98
C HIS A 62 -11.94 -14.50 6.50
N MET A 63 -13.19 -14.59 6.06
CA MET A 63 -13.58 -14.30 4.67
C MET A 63 -13.23 -12.88 4.19
N ALA A 64 -13.04 -11.91 5.09
CA ALA A 64 -12.97 -10.49 4.73
C ALA A 64 -12.24 -9.63 5.77
N ALA A 65 -12.33 -9.98 7.05
CA ALA A 65 -11.55 -9.30 8.08
C ALA A 65 -10.08 -9.73 7.98
N PRO A 66 -9.12 -8.81 8.14
CA PRO A 66 -7.71 -9.17 8.24
C PRO A 66 -7.46 -9.93 9.54
N HIS A 67 -6.36 -10.66 9.61
CA HIS A 67 -5.88 -11.21 10.87
C HIS A 67 -5.67 -10.08 11.89
N GLU A 68 -6.08 -10.26 13.16
CA GLU A 68 -6.07 -9.21 14.19
C GLU A 68 -4.69 -8.59 14.43
N THR A 69 -3.64 -9.37 14.26
CA THR A 69 -2.24 -8.93 14.40
C THR A 69 -1.62 -8.40 13.11
N GLY A 70 -2.34 -8.37 11.98
CA GLY A 70 -1.79 -7.96 10.69
C GLY A 70 -0.73 -8.92 10.13
N ARG A 71 -0.68 -10.17 10.59
CA ARG A 71 0.38 -11.14 10.27
C ARG A 71 0.57 -11.33 8.76
N GLY A 72 -0.48 -11.55 7.97
CA GLY A 72 -0.32 -11.79 6.53
C GLY A 72 0.29 -10.59 5.81
N ALA A 73 -0.11 -9.37 6.18
CA ALA A 73 0.49 -8.15 5.64
C ALA A 73 1.98 -8.04 6.05
N ALA A 74 2.31 -8.32 7.31
CA ALA A 74 3.70 -8.31 7.77
C ALA A 74 4.56 -9.33 7.02
N ASP A 75 4.04 -10.55 6.80
CA ASP A 75 4.74 -11.60 6.08
C ASP A 75 4.92 -11.25 4.59
N ALA A 76 3.93 -10.62 3.96
CA ALA A 76 4.04 -10.11 2.59
C ALA A 76 5.11 -9.01 2.48
N MET A 77 5.15 -8.05 3.41
CA MET A 77 6.19 -7.01 3.44
C MET A 77 7.59 -7.63 3.63
N ARG A 78 7.75 -8.59 4.55
CA ARG A 78 9.03 -9.30 4.74
C ARG A 78 9.46 -10.07 3.48
N MET A 79 8.52 -10.69 2.76
CA MET A 79 8.82 -11.35 1.48
C MET A 79 9.32 -10.35 0.43
N ALA A 80 8.68 -9.18 0.32
CA ALA A 80 9.10 -8.13 -0.60
C ALA A 80 10.51 -7.62 -0.25
N LEU A 81 10.75 -7.30 1.02
CA LEU A 81 12.05 -6.83 1.51
C LEU A 81 13.17 -7.88 1.33
N ARG A 82 12.87 -9.17 1.55
CA ARG A 82 13.84 -10.25 1.27
C ARG A 82 14.25 -10.33 -0.20
N LYS A 83 13.35 -10.03 -1.13
CA LYS A 83 13.68 -9.96 -2.56
C LYS A 83 14.48 -8.71 -2.88
N ALA A 84 14.08 -7.56 -2.32
CA ALA A 84 14.77 -6.29 -2.47
C ALA A 84 16.23 -6.36 -1.96
N ALA A 85 16.50 -7.16 -0.93
CA ALA A 85 17.86 -7.39 -0.43
C ALA A 85 18.83 -7.99 -1.47
N ALA A 86 18.33 -8.67 -2.52
CA ALA A 86 19.17 -9.12 -3.63
C ALA A 86 19.76 -7.96 -4.46
N TYR A 87 19.18 -6.76 -4.31
CA TYR A 87 19.59 -5.52 -4.97
C TYR A 87 20.30 -4.56 -4.00
N GLY A 88 20.62 -5.01 -2.79
CA GLY A 88 21.33 -4.21 -1.78
C GLY A 88 20.43 -3.36 -0.87
N GLU A 89 19.12 -3.41 -1.06
CA GLU A 89 18.17 -2.62 -0.26
C GLU A 89 17.85 -3.29 1.08
N THR A 90 17.71 -2.46 2.12
CA THR A 90 17.36 -2.86 3.48
C THR A 90 16.05 -2.21 3.91
N PRO A 91 15.41 -2.66 5.01
CA PRO A 91 14.22 -1.99 5.53
C PRO A 91 14.45 -0.52 5.91
N ALA A 92 15.70 -0.11 6.16
CA ALA A 92 16.05 1.27 6.50
C ALA A 92 16.03 2.21 5.27
N ASP A 93 16.10 1.66 4.06
CA ASP A 93 16.10 2.42 2.80
C ASP A 93 14.67 2.72 2.31
N VAL A 94 13.64 2.24 3.01
CA VAL A 94 12.24 2.55 2.70
C VAL A 94 11.87 3.90 3.32
N ASP A 95 11.66 4.91 2.48
CA ASP A 95 11.28 6.27 2.93
C ASP A 95 9.78 6.47 3.11
N TYR A 96 8.97 5.71 2.36
CA TYR A 96 7.54 5.94 2.21
C TYR A 96 6.75 4.65 1.98
N ILE A 97 5.57 4.57 2.60
CA ILE A 97 4.55 3.55 2.33
C ILE A 97 3.25 4.23 1.90
N ASN A 98 2.78 3.89 0.70
CA ASN A 98 1.38 4.08 0.33
C ASN A 98 0.58 2.88 0.84
N ALA A 99 -0.10 3.08 1.96
CA ALA A 99 -0.83 2.04 2.66
C ALA A 99 -2.16 1.73 1.98
N HIS A 100 -2.64 0.48 2.16
CA HIS A 100 -3.97 0.08 1.75
C HIS A 100 -5.03 0.96 2.40
N GLY A 101 -4.94 1.25 3.70
CA GLY A 101 -5.64 2.34 4.37
C GLY A 101 -7.10 2.53 3.94
N THR A 102 -7.97 1.57 4.24
CA THR A 102 -9.39 1.61 3.82
C THR A 102 -10.26 2.49 4.71
N ALA A 103 -9.67 3.24 5.65
CA ALA A 103 -10.43 4.00 6.64
C ALA A 103 -11.38 3.11 7.48
N THR A 104 -11.09 1.80 7.55
CA THR A 104 -11.85 0.86 8.37
C THR A 104 -11.07 0.56 9.65
N ARG A 105 -11.79 0.30 10.75
CA ARG A 105 -11.14 0.16 12.05
C ARG A 105 -10.16 -1.02 12.08
N LEU A 106 -10.61 -2.20 11.63
CA LEU A 106 -9.82 -3.43 11.65
C LEU A 106 -8.62 -3.38 10.70
N ASN A 107 -8.83 -2.94 9.46
CA ASN A 107 -7.75 -2.84 8.47
C ASN A 107 -6.64 -1.91 8.95
N ASP A 108 -6.98 -0.68 9.29
CA ASP A 108 -5.98 0.34 9.57
C ASP A 108 -5.18 0.02 10.84
N VAL A 109 -5.80 -0.66 11.81
CA VAL A 109 -5.08 -1.22 12.98
C VAL A 109 -4.16 -2.35 12.56
N GLY A 110 -4.65 -3.35 11.82
CA GLY A 110 -3.85 -4.49 11.38
C GLY A 110 -2.66 -4.07 10.52
N GLU A 111 -2.85 -3.12 9.61
CA GLU A 111 -1.81 -2.56 8.77
C GLU A 111 -0.76 -1.79 9.57
N THR A 112 -1.18 -0.99 10.55
CA THR A 112 -0.27 -0.30 11.48
C THR A 112 0.57 -1.31 12.28
N LEU A 113 -0.04 -2.39 12.78
CA LEU A 113 0.65 -3.45 13.51
C LEU A 113 1.64 -4.18 12.61
N ALA A 114 1.27 -4.46 11.36
CA ALA A 114 2.13 -5.10 10.38
C ALA A 114 3.38 -4.27 10.08
N ILE A 115 3.21 -2.97 9.81
CA ILE A 115 4.33 -2.05 9.55
C ILE A 115 5.27 -2.00 10.76
N LYS A 116 4.74 -1.85 11.97
CA LYS A 116 5.57 -1.85 13.19
C LYS A 116 6.34 -3.16 13.40
N GLN A 117 5.74 -4.31 13.08
CA GLN A 117 6.40 -5.61 13.17
C GLN A 117 7.52 -5.81 12.15
N VAL A 118 7.47 -5.10 11.01
CA VAL A 118 8.44 -5.24 9.92
C VAL A 118 9.59 -4.26 10.09
N PHE A 119 9.28 -3.00 10.42
CA PHE A 119 10.24 -1.90 10.47
C PHE A 119 10.73 -1.58 11.89
N GLY A 120 10.14 -2.18 12.93
CA GLY A 120 10.54 -1.95 14.33
C GLY A 120 10.47 -0.47 14.71
N GLU A 121 11.51 0.04 15.38
CA GLU A 121 11.62 1.47 15.71
C GLU A 121 11.68 2.37 14.47
N GLY A 122 12.16 1.85 13.33
CA GLY A 122 12.16 2.57 12.05
C GLY A 122 10.75 2.97 11.59
N ALA A 123 9.72 2.23 12.02
CA ALA A 123 8.32 2.55 11.69
C ALA A 123 7.89 3.95 12.17
N TYR A 124 8.52 4.51 13.20
CA TYR A 124 8.19 5.84 13.72
C TYR A 124 8.76 7.00 12.89
N ASN A 125 9.76 6.72 12.04
CA ASN A 125 10.33 7.69 11.11
C ASN A 125 9.80 7.53 9.69
N LEU A 126 9.03 6.48 9.44
CA LEU A 126 8.50 6.12 8.13
C LEU A 126 7.31 7.01 7.77
N ARG A 127 7.32 7.57 6.56
CA ARG A 127 6.19 8.35 6.05
C ARG A 127 5.14 7.39 5.53
N ILE A 128 3.91 7.51 6.03
CA ILE A 128 2.81 6.65 5.62
C ILE A 128 1.64 7.54 5.23
N SER A 129 1.06 7.27 4.06
CA SER A 129 -0.21 7.87 3.67
C SER A 129 -1.09 6.81 3.00
N SER A 130 -2.34 7.15 2.69
CA SER A 130 -3.16 6.32 1.81
C SER A 130 -3.92 7.21 0.85
N THR A 131 -3.76 6.90 -0.43
CA THR A 131 -4.33 7.66 -1.55
C THR A 131 -5.85 7.60 -1.62
N LYS A 132 -6.46 6.62 -0.94
CA LYS A 132 -7.92 6.46 -0.85
C LYS A 132 -8.62 7.66 -0.22
N SER A 133 -7.93 8.49 0.57
CA SER A 133 -8.48 9.75 1.08
C SER A 133 -8.83 10.75 -0.04
N MET A 134 -8.10 10.68 -1.15
CA MET A 134 -8.27 11.58 -2.30
C MET A 134 -9.13 10.95 -3.40
N THR A 135 -8.99 9.65 -3.62
CA THR A 135 -9.58 8.96 -4.78
C THR A 135 -10.73 8.02 -4.44
N GLY A 136 -10.98 7.76 -3.15
CA GLY A 136 -11.80 6.64 -2.71
C GLY A 136 -11.14 5.28 -3.02
N HIS A 137 -11.87 4.20 -2.77
CA HIS A 137 -11.42 2.84 -3.00
C HIS A 137 -11.89 2.34 -4.37
N LEU A 138 -10.95 2.28 -5.32
CA LEU A 138 -11.16 1.83 -6.71
C LEU A 138 -11.31 0.31 -6.88
N LEU A 139 -11.52 -0.42 -5.77
CA LEU A 139 -11.61 -1.89 -5.75
C LEU A 139 -10.46 -2.53 -6.55
N GLY A 140 -10.76 -3.19 -7.68
CA GLY A 140 -9.80 -3.90 -8.50
C GLY A 140 -8.69 -3.02 -9.11
N ALA A 141 -8.93 -1.73 -9.29
CA ALA A 141 -7.92 -0.81 -9.84
C ALA A 141 -7.02 -0.15 -8.78
N ALA A 142 -7.30 -0.36 -7.48
CA ALA A 142 -6.58 0.30 -6.40
C ALA A 142 -5.07 0.03 -6.44
N GLY A 143 -4.65 -1.24 -6.60
CA GLY A 143 -3.23 -1.60 -6.58
C GLY A 143 -2.43 -0.95 -7.70
N ALA A 144 -2.97 -0.90 -8.92
CA ALA A 144 -2.30 -0.25 -10.05
C ALA A 144 -2.19 1.28 -9.87
N LEU A 145 -3.27 1.92 -9.40
CA LEU A 145 -3.25 3.36 -9.12
C LEU A 145 -2.26 3.70 -7.99
N GLU A 146 -2.28 2.93 -6.90
CA GLU A 146 -1.41 3.11 -5.75
C GLU A 146 0.07 2.93 -6.11
N ALA A 147 0.38 1.95 -6.96
CA ALA A 147 1.72 1.76 -7.50
C ALA A 147 2.17 2.95 -8.36
N ILE A 148 1.32 3.46 -9.25
CA ILE A 148 1.62 4.69 -10.02
C ILE A 148 1.92 5.86 -9.07
N ILE A 149 1.15 6.02 -8.00
CA ILE A 149 1.36 7.11 -7.05
C ILE A 149 2.72 6.95 -6.34
N CYS A 150 3.12 5.75 -5.94
CA CYS A 150 4.48 5.50 -5.42
C CYS A 150 5.58 5.85 -6.42
N VAL A 151 5.39 5.54 -7.71
CA VAL A 151 6.33 5.95 -8.76
C VAL A 151 6.43 7.47 -8.84
N LYS A 152 5.29 8.17 -8.78
CA LYS A 152 5.25 9.64 -8.81
C LYS A 152 5.91 10.31 -7.60
N THR A 153 6.16 9.60 -6.49
CA THR A 153 6.88 10.19 -5.34
C THR A 153 8.39 10.19 -5.50
N ILE A 154 8.93 9.44 -6.46
CA ILE A 154 10.37 9.33 -6.74
C ILE A 154 10.78 9.89 -8.12
N GLU A 155 9.82 10.45 -8.87
CA GLU A 155 10.07 11.27 -10.06
C GLU A 155 10.46 12.70 -9.69
#